data_AF-A0A940VHR3-F1
#
_entry.id   AF-A0A940VHR3-F1
#
_cell.length_a   1.000
_cell.length_b   1.000
_cell.length_c   1.000
_cell.angle_alpha   90.00
_cell.angle_beta   90.00
_cell.angle_gamma   90.00
#
_symmetry.space_group_name_H-M   'P 1'
#
loop_
_entity.id
_entity.type
_entity.pdbx_description
1 polymer ?
#
loop_
_entity_poly.entity_id
_entity_poly.type
_entity_poly.pdbx_seq_one_letter_code
_entity_poly.pdbx_strand_id
1 'polypeptide(L)'
;MRCARPAAGVRFRPLMVGQFVRRLNRFAALVHVDRREECVHVRNSGRLRELLTPGRQVLLESARGEGRRTRFTLALVRLAHGYVSVDAHLPNAVIEAALRQGAVPGFRDARFLRREPAMGQKRADFLVARGERRCLVEVKSVTLVEDGVALFPDAPTARGRAHLTHLVAARRRGVEAVVLFVIQRSDALAFAPNHRTDPLFAAALRSAVRAGVRVRAMTCRVTRGGVWLDGSVPVRLPARARPVGNSCPVPESS
;
A
#
# COMPACT_ATOMS: atom_id res chain seq x y z
N MET A 1 18.98 24.68 -13.87
CA MET A 1 18.70 23.23 -13.91
C MET A 1 18.55 22.71 -12.48
N ARG A 2 17.35 22.29 -12.04
CA ARG A 2 17.19 21.63 -10.73
C ARG A 2 17.53 20.16 -10.93
N CYS A 3 18.64 19.70 -10.34
CA CYS A 3 18.95 18.27 -10.24
C CYS A 3 17.71 17.55 -9.69
N ALA A 4 17.08 16.69 -10.49
CA ALA A 4 15.98 15.86 -10.02
C ALA A 4 16.52 15.00 -8.87
N ARG A 5 16.01 15.23 -7.65
CA ARG A 5 16.34 14.34 -6.52
C ARG A 5 16.00 12.91 -6.93
N PRO A 6 16.87 11.93 -6.64
CA PRO A 6 16.56 10.53 -6.93
C PRO A 6 15.22 10.19 -6.28
N ALA A 7 14.35 9.50 -7.01
CA ALA A 7 13.05 9.11 -6.49
C ALA A 7 13.24 8.29 -5.20
N ALA A 8 12.47 8.62 -4.16
CA ALA A 8 12.57 7.92 -2.89
C ALA A 8 11.98 6.52 -3.02
N GLY A 9 12.75 5.49 -2.66
CA GLY A 9 12.32 4.12 -2.88
C GLY A 9 13.28 3.08 -2.32
N VAL A 10 12.96 1.83 -2.61
CA VAL A 10 13.71 0.64 -2.22
C VAL A 10 14.16 -0.07 -3.48
N ARG A 11 15.45 -0.39 -3.57
CA ARG A 11 16.01 -1.18 -4.68
C ARG A 11 15.96 -2.66 -4.34
N PHE A 12 15.70 -3.47 -5.34
CA PHE A 12 15.81 -4.92 -5.23
C PHE A 12 17.17 -5.39 -5.70
N ARG A 13 17.62 -6.51 -5.13
CA ARG A 13 18.63 -7.36 -5.77
C ARG A 13 18.02 -8.01 -7.01
N PRO A 14 18.82 -8.56 -7.94
CA PRO A 14 18.30 -9.29 -9.09
C PRO A 14 17.25 -10.33 -8.68
N LEU A 15 16.07 -10.23 -9.29
CA LEU A 15 14.93 -11.10 -9.00
C LEU A 15 14.84 -12.22 -10.04
N MET A 16 14.59 -13.43 -9.53
CA MET A 16 14.40 -14.63 -10.34
C MET A 16 12.95 -14.73 -10.82
N VAL A 17 12.75 -15.15 -12.06
CA VAL A 17 11.41 -15.34 -12.63
C VAL A 17 10.87 -16.70 -12.20
N GLY A 18 9.59 -16.74 -11.83
CA GLY A 18 8.86 -17.97 -11.63
C GLY A 18 7.42 -17.85 -12.10
N GLN A 19 6.67 -18.94 -11.96
CA GLN A 19 5.25 -19.00 -12.26
C GLN A 19 4.49 -19.43 -11.01
N PHE A 20 3.47 -18.67 -10.62
CA PHE A 20 2.67 -18.98 -9.45
C PHE A 20 1.83 -20.25 -9.67
N VAL A 21 1.86 -21.18 -8.72
CA VAL A 21 1.07 -22.42 -8.78
C VAL A 21 -0.15 -22.26 -7.87
N ARG A 22 0.08 -22.18 -6.56
CA ARG A 22 -0.98 -22.02 -5.56
C ARG A 22 -0.45 -21.48 -4.25
N ARG A 23 -1.35 -20.90 -3.46
CA ARG A 23 -1.04 -20.49 -2.09
C ARG A 23 -1.24 -21.66 -1.14
N LEU A 24 -0.25 -21.96 -0.30
CA LEU A 24 -0.33 -23.03 0.70
C LEU A 24 -1.00 -22.55 1.97
N ASN A 25 -0.61 -21.36 2.43
CA ASN A 25 -1.18 -20.70 3.60
C ASN A 25 -0.85 -19.19 3.56
N ARG A 26 -1.13 -18.47 4.65
CA ARG A 26 -0.90 -17.02 4.72
C ARG A 26 0.57 -16.62 4.46
N PHE A 27 1.55 -17.48 4.71
CA PHE A 27 2.98 -17.16 4.62
C PHE A 27 3.78 -18.04 3.65
N ALA A 28 3.11 -18.92 2.90
CA ALA A 28 3.77 -19.83 1.97
C ALA A 28 2.96 -20.03 0.68
N ALA A 29 3.66 -20.18 -0.43
CA ALA A 29 3.11 -20.51 -1.73
C ALA A 29 4.03 -21.46 -2.49
N LEU A 30 3.47 -22.15 -3.49
CA LEU A 30 4.22 -22.93 -4.47
C LEU A 30 4.33 -22.14 -5.77
N VAL A 31 5.50 -22.23 -6.37
CA VAL A 31 5.82 -21.61 -7.65
C VAL A 31 6.66 -22.57 -8.47
N HIS A 32 6.62 -22.46 -9.79
CA HIS A 32 7.61 -23.08 -10.66
C HIS A 32 8.78 -22.13 -10.91
N VAL A 33 9.99 -22.62 -10.70
CA VAL A 33 11.26 -21.96 -11.02
C VAL A 33 12.11 -23.00 -11.75
N ASP A 34 12.62 -22.66 -12.93
CA ASP A 34 13.42 -23.58 -13.75
C ASP A 34 12.76 -24.97 -13.93
N ARG A 35 11.44 -24.97 -14.14
CA ARG A 35 10.56 -26.16 -14.28
C ARG A 35 10.47 -27.06 -13.04
N ARG A 36 10.97 -26.62 -11.88
CA ARG A 36 10.81 -27.31 -10.59
C ARG A 36 9.81 -26.58 -9.71
N GLU A 37 9.01 -27.32 -8.97
CA GLU A 37 8.15 -26.73 -7.95
C GLU A 37 8.97 -26.38 -6.71
N GLU A 38 8.83 -25.16 -6.23
CA GLU A 38 9.57 -24.61 -5.09
C GLU A 38 8.60 -23.95 -4.11
N CYS A 39 8.83 -24.16 -2.81
CA CYS A 39 8.08 -23.50 -1.74
C CYS A 39 8.74 -22.15 -1.42
N VAL A 40 7.94 -21.08 -1.47
CA VAL A 40 8.40 -19.71 -1.26
C VAL A 40 7.65 -19.02 -0.14
N HIS A 41 8.35 -18.14 0.56
CA HIS A 41 7.74 -17.31 1.59
C HIS A 41 6.93 -16.16 1.00
N VAL A 42 5.80 -15.84 1.63
CA VAL A 42 4.94 -14.70 1.28
C VAL A 42 4.89 -13.73 2.47
N ARG A 43 5.45 -12.52 2.31
CA ARG A 43 5.49 -11.46 3.33
C ARG A 43 4.18 -10.66 3.42
N ASN A 44 3.04 -11.35 3.48
CA ASN A 44 1.74 -10.71 3.52
C ASN A 44 0.67 -11.67 4.02
N SER A 45 -0.03 -11.32 5.09
CA SER A 45 -1.09 -12.14 5.66
C SER A 45 -2.45 -11.97 4.98
N GLY A 46 -2.61 -10.96 4.12
CA GLY A 46 -3.82 -10.69 3.33
C GLY A 46 -4.08 -11.79 2.29
N ARG A 47 -5.28 -11.81 1.70
CA ARG A 47 -5.72 -12.91 0.81
C ARG A 47 -5.05 -12.87 -0.58
N LEU A 48 -4.75 -11.67 -1.10
CA LEU A 48 -4.05 -11.46 -2.39
C LEU A 48 -4.65 -12.27 -3.55
N ARG A 49 -5.97 -12.50 -3.55
CA ARG A 49 -6.65 -13.41 -4.51
C ARG A 49 -6.60 -12.86 -5.93
N GLU A 50 -6.64 -11.54 -6.05
CA GLU A 50 -6.53 -10.79 -7.29
C GLU A 50 -5.11 -10.79 -7.88
N LEU A 51 -4.10 -10.96 -7.03
CA LEU A 51 -2.69 -11.00 -7.45
C LEU A 51 -2.21 -12.43 -7.69
N LEU A 52 -2.48 -13.33 -6.76
CA LEU A 52 -1.93 -14.69 -6.71
C LEU A 52 -2.85 -15.70 -7.42
N THR A 53 -2.95 -15.54 -8.74
CA THR A 53 -3.71 -16.44 -9.63
C THR A 53 -2.77 -17.49 -10.25
N PRO A 54 -3.16 -18.78 -10.31
CA PRO A 54 -2.36 -19.82 -10.96
C PRO A 54 -1.91 -19.43 -12.37
N GLY A 55 -0.68 -19.80 -12.74
CA GLY A 55 -0.09 -19.51 -14.04
C GLY A 55 0.50 -18.10 -14.17
N ARG A 56 0.27 -17.20 -13.22
CA ARG A 56 0.77 -15.82 -13.29
C ARG A 56 2.28 -15.75 -13.04
N GLN A 57 2.98 -14.94 -13.82
CA GLN A 57 4.41 -14.72 -13.62
C GLN A 57 4.65 -13.99 -12.30
N VAL A 58 5.63 -14.47 -11.54
CA VAL A 58 6.09 -13.89 -10.28
C VAL A 58 7.59 -13.65 -10.31
N LEU A 59 8.04 -12.77 -9.42
CA LEU A 59 9.45 -12.47 -9.21
C LEU A 59 9.84 -12.77 -7.78
N LEU A 60 10.95 -13.46 -7.64
CA LEU A 60 11.42 -14.06 -6.41
C LEU A 60 12.73 -13.42 -5.99
N GLU A 61 12.79 -13.03 -4.73
CA GLU A 61 14.03 -12.64 -4.07
C GLU A 61 14.70 -13.88 -3.51
N SER A 62 15.96 -14.12 -3.90
CA SER A 62 16.79 -15.16 -3.30
C SER A 62 17.08 -14.78 -1.86
N ALA A 63 16.87 -15.72 -0.94
CA ALA A 63 17.04 -15.45 0.46
C ALA A 63 17.73 -16.61 1.17
N ARG A 64 18.80 -16.29 1.89
CA ARG A 64 19.60 -17.22 2.69
C ARG A 64 19.64 -16.72 4.13
N GLY A 65 19.82 -17.62 5.09
CA GLY A 65 19.94 -17.29 6.50
C GLY A 65 19.64 -18.46 7.42
N GLU A 66 20.20 -18.42 8.62
CA GLU A 66 19.98 -19.42 9.66
C GLU A 66 18.49 -19.49 10.05
N GLY A 67 17.95 -20.71 10.15
CA GLY A 67 16.53 -20.94 10.47
C GLY A 67 15.54 -20.71 9.30
N ARG A 68 15.99 -20.34 8.10
CA ARG A 68 15.10 -20.12 6.96
C ARG A 68 14.70 -21.44 6.29
N ARG A 69 13.39 -21.71 6.22
CA ARG A 69 12.83 -22.94 5.60
C ARG A 69 12.62 -22.85 4.08
N THR A 70 12.68 -21.65 3.51
CA THR A 70 12.43 -21.40 2.07
C THR A 70 13.60 -20.66 1.46
N ARG A 71 14.00 -21.07 0.25
CA ARG A 71 15.11 -20.47 -0.51
C ARG A 71 14.77 -19.12 -1.12
N PHE A 72 13.47 -18.87 -1.29
CA PHE A 72 12.96 -17.69 -1.99
C PHE A 72 11.83 -17.02 -1.23
N THR A 73 11.70 -15.71 -1.46
CA THR A 73 10.55 -14.92 -1.04
C THR A 73 9.87 -14.33 -2.26
N LEU A 74 8.55 -14.47 -2.35
CA LEU A 74 7.76 -13.86 -3.42
C LEU A 74 7.81 -12.34 -3.23
N ALA A 75 8.39 -11.63 -4.20
CA ALA A 75 8.59 -10.18 -4.13
C ALA A 75 7.54 -9.43 -4.96
N LEU A 76 7.40 -9.79 -6.23
CA LEU A 76 6.48 -9.13 -7.16
C LEU A 76 5.62 -10.14 -7.92
N VAL A 77 4.47 -9.67 -8.37
CA VAL A 77 3.55 -10.36 -9.27
C VAL A 77 3.43 -9.53 -10.55
N ARG A 78 3.45 -10.17 -11.72
CA ARG A 78 3.19 -9.52 -13.01
C ARG A 78 1.69 -9.47 -13.30
N LEU A 79 1.18 -8.26 -13.50
CA LEU A 79 -0.15 -7.99 -14.05
C LEU A 79 -0.01 -7.45 -15.49
N ALA A 80 -1.14 -7.28 -16.18
CA ALA A 80 -1.16 -6.77 -17.56
C ALA A 80 -0.49 -5.38 -17.66
N HIS A 81 -0.78 -4.52 -16.70
CA HIS A 81 -0.33 -3.12 -16.62
C HIS A 81 0.98 -2.91 -15.83
N GLY A 82 1.68 -3.97 -15.42
CA GLY A 82 2.98 -3.83 -14.74
C GLY A 82 3.21 -4.82 -13.61
N TYR A 83 4.03 -4.44 -12.63
CA TYR A 83 4.32 -5.25 -11.46
C TYR A 83 3.61 -4.71 -10.21
N VAL A 84 3.26 -5.60 -9.29
CA VAL A 84 2.74 -5.26 -7.96
C VAL A 84 3.57 -6.00 -6.92
N SER A 85 4.01 -5.31 -5.87
CA SER A 85 4.66 -6.00 -4.76
C SER A 85 3.64 -6.69 -3.88
N VAL A 86 3.95 -7.93 -3.50
CA VAL A 86 3.15 -8.65 -2.49
C VAL A 86 3.62 -8.35 -1.08
N ASP A 87 4.75 -7.68 -0.89
CA ASP A 87 5.32 -7.40 0.43
C ASP A 87 4.52 -6.29 1.14
N ALA A 88 3.89 -6.65 2.26
CA ALA A 88 3.11 -5.70 3.06
C ALA A 88 3.98 -4.67 3.80
N HIS A 89 5.27 -4.94 3.97
CA HIS A 89 6.21 -4.06 4.69
C HIS A 89 6.91 -3.06 3.77
N LEU A 90 6.97 -3.35 2.48
CA LEU A 90 7.66 -2.50 1.49
C LEU A 90 7.12 -1.05 1.45
N PRO A 91 5.80 -0.80 1.55
CA PRO A 91 5.28 0.56 1.65
C PRO A 91 5.89 1.40 2.77
N ASN A 92 6.11 0.81 3.96
CA ASN A 92 6.72 1.53 5.08
C ASN A 92 8.16 1.91 4.76
N ALA A 93 8.93 1.00 4.15
CA ALA A 93 10.30 1.28 3.75
C ALA A 93 10.39 2.39 2.69
N VAL A 94 9.49 2.39 1.71
CA VAL A 94 9.39 3.44 0.68
C VAL A 94 9.03 4.79 1.32
N ILE A 95 8.02 4.82 2.19
CA ILE A 95 7.58 6.06 2.86
C ILE A 95 8.66 6.59 3.80
N GLU A 96 9.37 5.74 4.54
CA GLU A 96 10.46 6.21 5.38
C GLU A 96 11.58 6.85 4.56
N ALA A 97 12.02 6.21 3.47
CA ALA A 97 13.00 6.78 2.57
C ALA A 97 12.52 8.15 2.05
N ALA A 98 11.24 8.25 1.69
CA ALA A 98 10.63 9.48 1.21
C ALA A 98 10.52 10.57 2.28
N LEU A 99 10.16 10.22 3.52
CA LEU A 99 10.10 11.16 4.64
C LEU A 99 11.48 11.70 4.96
N ARG A 100 12.51 10.85 4.99
CA ARG A 100 13.90 11.26 5.24
C ARG A 100 14.46 12.18 4.16
N GLN A 101 14.01 12.02 2.91
CA GLN A 101 14.42 12.84 1.78
C GLN A 101 13.54 14.09 1.57
N GLY A 102 12.49 14.27 2.38
CA GLY A 102 11.50 15.34 2.20
C GLY A 102 10.71 15.20 0.88
N ALA A 103 10.58 13.99 0.35
CA ALA A 103 9.91 13.67 -0.91
C ALA A 103 8.40 13.44 -0.77
N VAL A 104 7.88 13.25 0.46
CA VAL A 104 6.43 13.15 0.70
C VAL A 104 5.81 14.56 0.68
N PRO A 105 4.84 14.85 -0.21
CA PRO A 105 4.20 16.16 -0.27
C PRO A 105 3.59 16.59 1.08
N GLY A 106 3.89 17.82 1.50
CA GLY A 106 3.51 18.36 2.82
C GLY A 106 4.50 18.05 3.95
N PHE A 107 5.53 17.23 3.71
CA PHE A 107 6.55 16.84 4.70
C PHE A 107 7.97 17.26 4.30
N ARG A 108 8.14 18.13 3.28
CA ARG A 108 9.44 18.56 2.79
C ARG A 108 10.41 19.07 3.87
N ASP A 109 9.88 19.80 4.84
CA ASP A 109 10.65 20.39 5.95
C ASP A 109 10.34 19.71 7.30
N ALA A 110 9.77 18.50 7.24
CA ALA A 110 9.55 17.69 8.42
C ALA A 110 10.80 16.83 8.70
N ARG A 111 11.26 16.83 9.94
CA ARG A 111 12.31 15.94 10.42
C ARG A 111 11.72 14.58 10.79
N PHE A 112 12.29 13.51 10.25
CA PHE A 112 11.99 12.15 10.71
C PHE A 112 12.49 11.95 12.14
N LEU A 113 11.61 11.55 13.07
CA LEU A 113 12.00 11.33 14.45
C LEU A 113 12.22 9.85 14.74
N ARG A 114 11.20 9.02 14.55
CA ARG A 114 11.29 7.58 14.84
C ARG A 114 10.20 6.76 14.17
N ARG A 115 10.46 5.45 14.08
CA ARG A 115 9.46 4.43 13.75
C ARG A 115 8.61 4.09 14.97
N GLU A 116 7.43 3.56 14.71
CA GLU A 116 6.58 2.90 15.72
C GLU A 116 6.28 3.73 16.99
N PRO A 117 6.01 5.05 16.92
CA PRO A 117 5.60 5.81 18.09
C PRO A 117 4.29 5.30 18.71
N ALA A 118 4.16 5.45 20.03
CA ALA A 118 2.91 5.19 20.72
C ALA A 118 1.78 6.11 20.22
N MET A 119 0.60 5.51 20.02
CA MET A 119 -0.63 6.16 19.59
C MET A 119 -1.80 5.55 20.40
N GLY A 120 -1.93 5.98 21.64
CA GLY A 120 -2.82 5.33 22.61
C GLY A 120 -2.38 3.90 22.90
N GLN A 121 -3.28 2.93 22.71
CA GLN A 121 -3.00 1.49 22.88
C GLN A 121 -2.42 0.82 21.62
N LYS A 122 -2.15 1.60 20.57
CA LYS A 122 -1.57 1.13 19.31
C LYS A 122 -0.28 1.89 19.01
N ARG A 123 0.34 1.54 17.90
CA ARG A 123 1.48 2.25 17.33
C ARG A 123 1.14 2.72 15.93
N ALA A 124 1.55 3.93 15.61
CA ALA A 124 1.57 4.43 14.23
C ALA A 124 2.91 4.03 13.59
N ASP A 125 3.02 4.07 12.26
CA ASP A 125 4.25 3.64 11.60
C ASP A 125 5.42 4.63 11.84
N PHE A 126 5.16 5.94 11.80
CA PHE A 126 6.20 6.96 11.99
C PHE A 126 5.76 8.18 12.80
N LEU A 127 6.75 8.83 13.42
CA LEU A 127 6.63 10.17 13.98
C LEU A 127 7.57 11.11 13.22
N VAL A 128 7.02 12.23 12.76
CA VAL A 128 7.79 13.33 12.15
C VAL A 128 7.50 14.64 12.88
N ALA A 129 8.37 15.64 12.74
CA ALA A 129 8.17 16.94 13.37
C ALA A 129 8.52 18.11 12.44
N ARG A 130 7.76 19.20 12.54
CA ARG A 130 8.04 20.49 11.90
C ARG A 130 8.10 21.56 12.99
N GLY A 131 9.32 21.91 13.41
CA GLY A 131 9.54 22.63 14.66
C GLY A 131 9.04 21.79 15.85
N GLU A 132 8.23 22.39 16.70
CA GLU A 132 7.63 21.71 17.87
C GLU A 132 6.41 20.84 17.51
N ARG A 133 5.79 21.07 16.34
CA ARG A 133 4.61 20.33 15.91
C ARG A 133 4.98 18.90 15.52
N ARG A 134 4.37 17.94 16.21
CA ARG A 134 4.53 16.50 15.98
C ARG A 134 3.40 15.97 15.11
N CYS A 135 3.73 15.11 14.15
CA CYS A 135 2.78 14.45 13.28
C CYS A 135 2.98 12.93 13.27
N LEU A 136 1.93 12.19 13.62
CA LEU A 136 1.85 10.75 13.45
C LEU A 136 1.54 10.44 11.99
N VAL A 137 2.27 9.48 11.42
CA VAL A 137 2.09 8.99 10.06
C VAL A 137 1.71 7.52 10.13
N GLU A 138 0.53 7.19 9.63
CA GLU A 138 0.05 5.82 9.45
C GLU A 138 0.08 5.49 7.95
N VAL A 139 0.69 4.38 7.58
CA VAL A 139 0.83 3.88 6.21
C VAL A 139 -0.14 2.73 5.97
N LYS A 140 -0.80 2.75 4.82
CA LYS A 140 -1.68 1.67 4.36
C LYS A 140 -1.23 1.21 2.98
N SER A 141 -0.96 -0.08 2.85
CA SER A 141 -0.67 -0.72 1.56
C SER A 141 -1.94 -0.87 0.74
N VAL A 142 -1.91 -0.45 -0.52
CA VAL A 142 -3.03 -0.59 -1.45
C VAL A 142 -2.55 -1.26 -2.74
N THR A 143 -3.17 -2.39 -3.08
CA THR A 143 -2.86 -3.18 -4.29
C THR A 143 -4.07 -3.31 -5.23
N LEU A 144 -5.28 -3.19 -4.69
CA LEU A 144 -6.53 -3.24 -5.43
C LEU A 144 -6.76 -1.90 -6.15
N VAL A 145 -6.91 -1.97 -7.47
CA VAL A 145 -7.32 -0.84 -8.33
C VAL A 145 -8.31 -1.39 -9.34
N GLU A 146 -9.45 -0.74 -9.43
CA GLU A 146 -10.56 -1.03 -10.36
C GLU A 146 -10.84 0.25 -11.14
N ASP A 147 -10.85 0.19 -12.48
CA ASP A 147 -11.13 1.33 -13.37
C ASP A 147 -10.33 2.61 -13.02
N GLY A 148 -9.04 2.43 -12.73
CA GLY A 148 -8.14 3.51 -12.35
C GLY A 148 -8.35 4.07 -10.93
N VAL A 149 -9.22 3.48 -10.11
CA VAL A 149 -9.45 3.89 -8.71
C VAL A 149 -8.85 2.85 -7.77
N ALA A 150 -7.86 3.27 -6.98
CA ALA A 150 -7.31 2.46 -5.90
C ALA A 150 -8.28 2.35 -4.73
N LEU A 151 -8.48 1.14 -4.22
CA LEU A 151 -9.50 0.82 -3.23
C LEU A 151 -8.88 0.19 -1.98
N PHE A 152 -9.23 0.70 -0.79
CA PHE A 152 -8.84 0.11 0.48
C PHE A 152 -9.99 0.06 1.49
N PRO A 153 -10.20 -1.06 2.21
CA PRO A 153 -9.39 -2.28 2.16
C PRO A 153 -9.85 -3.28 1.07
N ASP A 154 -9.04 -4.31 0.83
CA ASP A 154 -9.35 -5.49 0.01
C ASP A 154 -10.11 -6.58 0.79
N ALA A 155 -10.10 -6.52 2.12
CA ALA A 155 -10.92 -7.32 3.04
C ALA A 155 -11.33 -6.51 4.29
N PRO A 156 -12.43 -6.87 5.00
CA PRO A 156 -12.83 -6.18 6.23
C PRO A 156 -11.68 -6.04 7.24
N THR A 157 -11.48 -4.84 7.79
CA THR A 157 -10.32 -4.51 8.64
C THR A 157 -10.71 -3.84 9.96
N ALA A 158 -10.93 -4.65 11.00
CA ALA A 158 -11.12 -4.14 12.36
C ALA A 158 -9.88 -3.39 12.87
N ARG A 159 -8.68 -3.87 12.52
CA ARG A 159 -7.41 -3.20 12.88
C ARG A 159 -7.30 -1.82 12.23
N GLY A 160 -7.61 -1.69 10.95
CA GLY A 160 -7.58 -0.40 10.26
C GLY A 160 -8.55 0.61 10.89
N ARG A 161 -9.76 0.16 11.25
CA ARG A 161 -10.74 0.99 11.98
C ARG A 161 -10.23 1.45 13.34
N ALA A 162 -9.66 0.55 14.13
CA ALA A 162 -9.09 0.90 15.44
C ALA A 162 -7.97 1.94 15.33
N HIS A 163 -7.07 1.80 14.35
CA HIS A 163 -6.00 2.77 14.11
C HIS A 163 -6.56 4.17 13.79
N LEU A 164 -7.63 4.27 12.97
CA LEU A 164 -8.29 5.55 12.70
C LEU A 164 -8.85 6.20 13.97
N THR A 165 -9.49 5.42 14.85
CA THR A 165 -9.98 5.92 16.15
C THR A 165 -8.83 6.50 17.00
N HIS A 166 -7.69 5.83 17.03
CA HIS A 166 -6.52 6.30 17.77
C HIS A 166 -5.89 7.56 17.14
N LEU A 167 -5.87 7.69 15.82
CA LEU A 167 -5.43 8.92 15.13
C LEU A 167 -6.35 10.10 15.46
N VAL A 168 -7.67 9.87 15.52
CA VAL A 168 -8.65 10.89 15.95
C VAL A 168 -8.38 11.31 17.39
N ALA A 169 -8.15 10.35 18.29
CA ALA A 169 -7.80 10.66 19.68
C ALA A 169 -6.50 11.47 19.79
N ALA A 170 -5.49 11.18 18.95
CA ALA A 170 -4.26 11.96 18.88
C ALA A 170 -4.51 13.40 18.38
N ARG A 171 -5.35 13.57 17.34
CA ARG A 171 -5.76 14.91 16.85
C ARG A 171 -6.43 15.74 17.94
N ARG A 172 -7.34 15.14 18.72
CA ARG A 172 -8.01 15.79 19.85
C ARG A 172 -7.04 16.25 20.95
N ARG A 173 -5.88 15.61 21.07
CA ARG A 173 -4.80 15.97 22.01
C ARG A 173 -3.78 16.94 21.39
N GLY A 174 -4.06 17.52 20.24
CA GLY A 174 -3.19 18.50 19.58
C GLY A 174 -2.05 17.91 18.74
N VAL A 175 -1.90 16.58 18.67
CA VAL A 175 -0.90 15.94 17.80
C VAL A 175 -1.43 15.88 16.38
N GLU A 176 -0.66 16.28 15.37
CA GLU A 176 -1.07 16.13 13.98
C GLU A 176 -1.11 14.65 13.58
N ALA A 177 -1.94 14.29 12.61
CA ALA A 177 -2.07 12.92 12.14
C ALA A 177 -2.30 12.89 10.63
N VAL A 178 -1.65 11.95 9.95
CA VAL A 178 -1.88 11.65 8.54
C VAL A 178 -2.04 10.14 8.34
N VAL A 179 -2.95 9.76 7.45
CA VAL A 179 -2.99 8.43 6.84
C VAL A 179 -2.49 8.54 5.40
N LEU A 180 -1.47 7.77 5.06
CA LEU A 180 -0.88 7.66 3.73
C LEU A 180 -1.26 6.32 3.11
N PHE A 181 -2.11 6.35 2.08
CA PHE A 181 -2.40 5.18 1.25
C PHE A 181 -1.34 5.07 0.16
N VAL A 182 -0.51 4.03 0.25
CA VAL A 182 0.59 3.75 -0.67
C VAL A 182 0.11 2.73 -1.68
N ILE A 183 -0.18 3.20 -2.87
CA ILE A 183 -0.68 2.42 -3.98
C ILE A 183 0.52 1.83 -4.69
N GLN A 184 0.74 0.52 -4.55
CA GLN A 184 1.90 -0.18 -5.12
C GLN A 184 1.74 -0.47 -6.61
N ARG A 185 1.23 0.53 -7.33
CA ARG A 185 0.77 0.52 -8.72
C ARG A 185 0.84 1.95 -9.27
N SER A 186 1.17 2.09 -10.56
CA SER A 186 1.25 3.39 -11.25
C SER A 186 -0.01 3.73 -12.05
N ASP A 187 -0.92 2.76 -12.24
CA ASP A 187 -2.14 2.90 -13.06
C ASP A 187 -3.34 3.48 -12.29
N ALA A 188 -3.18 3.79 -11.00
CA ALA A 188 -4.22 4.46 -10.23
C ALA A 188 -4.23 5.97 -10.50
N LEU A 189 -5.40 6.50 -10.83
CA LEU A 189 -5.69 7.92 -11.07
C LEU A 189 -6.34 8.59 -9.87
N ALA A 190 -6.91 7.80 -8.94
CA ALA A 190 -7.53 8.27 -7.71
C ALA A 190 -7.51 7.19 -6.63
N PHE A 191 -7.83 7.56 -5.40
CA PHE A 191 -8.07 6.64 -4.29
C PHE A 191 -9.47 6.83 -3.72
N ALA A 192 -10.12 5.74 -3.29
CA ALA A 192 -11.34 5.78 -2.50
C ALA A 192 -11.35 4.67 -1.42
N PRO A 193 -12.02 4.86 -0.27
CA PRO A 193 -12.27 3.76 0.65
C PRO A 193 -13.23 2.76 -0.01
N ASN A 194 -12.91 1.47 0.11
CA ASN A 194 -13.72 0.39 -0.45
C ASN A 194 -14.96 0.15 0.40
N HIS A 195 -16.01 0.92 0.14
CA HIS A 195 -17.28 0.81 0.85
C HIS A 195 -17.96 -0.55 0.67
N ARG A 196 -17.78 -1.20 -0.48
CA ARG A 196 -18.36 -2.53 -0.76
C ARG A 196 -17.76 -3.58 0.17
N THR A 197 -16.45 -3.50 0.40
CA THR A 197 -15.73 -4.46 1.25
C THR A 197 -15.82 -4.15 2.74
N ASP A 198 -15.68 -2.88 3.14
CA ASP A 198 -15.76 -2.48 4.55
C ASP A 198 -16.43 -1.10 4.71
N PRO A 199 -17.77 -1.06 4.81
CA PRO A 199 -18.50 0.19 4.98
C PRO A 199 -18.17 0.89 6.32
N LEU A 200 -17.80 0.11 7.35
CA LEU A 200 -17.42 0.63 8.66
C LEU A 200 -16.06 1.34 8.59
N PHE A 201 -15.10 0.81 7.82
CA PHE A 201 -13.83 1.49 7.56
C PHE A 201 -14.05 2.78 6.79
N ALA A 202 -14.88 2.76 5.74
CA ALA A 202 -15.20 3.96 4.97
C ALA A 202 -15.82 5.06 5.86
N ALA A 203 -16.74 4.69 6.76
CA ALA A 203 -17.33 5.60 7.72
C ALA A 203 -16.31 6.15 8.72
N ALA A 204 -15.44 5.29 9.26
CA ALA A 204 -14.37 5.67 10.17
C ALA A 204 -13.37 6.64 9.52
N LEU A 205 -13.01 6.42 8.24
CA LEU A 205 -12.08 7.29 7.51
C LEU A 205 -12.69 8.69 7.31
N ARG A 206 -13.97 8.77 6.92
CA ARG A 206 -14.69 10.05 6.83
C ARG A 206 -14.74 10.76 8.18
N SER A 207 -14.99 10.03 9.26
CA SER A 207 -15.00 10.59 10.62
C SER A 207 -13.61 11.13 11.00
N ALA A 208 -12.54 10.40 10.66
CA ALA A 208 -11.18 10.82 10.90
C ALA A 208 -10.83 12.13 10.17
N VAL A 209 -11.24 12.25 8.91
CA VAL A 209 -11.06 13.47 8.12
C VAL A 209 -11.80 14.65 8.74
N ARG A 210 -13.06 14.47 9.18
CA ARG A 210 -13.81 15.53 9.90
C ARG A 210 -13.14 15.95 11.20
N ALA A 211 -12.47 15.03 11.89
CA ALA A 211 -11.69 15.33 13.09
C ALA A 211 -10.28 15.92 12.80
N GLY A 212 -9.98 16.22 11.53
CA GLY A 212 -8.72 16.84 11.12
C GLY A 212 -7.54 15.89 10.93
N VAL A 213 -7.78 14.58 10.78
CA VAL A 213 -6.76 13.65 10.29
C VAL A 213 -6.60 13.87 8.80
N ARG A 214 -5.38 14.17 8.35
CA ARG A 214 -5.07 14.36 6.93
C ARG A 214 -5.06 13.00 6.22
N VAL A 215 -5.57 12.93 5.00
CA VAL A 215 -5.52 11.71 4.18
C VAL A 215 -4.82 12.03 2.87
N ARG A 216 -3.86 11.20 2.48
CA ARG A 216 -3.20 11.29 1.17
C ARG A 216 -3.12 9.91 0.55
N ALA A 217 -3.08 9.88 -0.77
CA ALA A 217 -2.83 8.68 -1.54
C ALA A 217 -1.71 8.95 -2.54
N MET A 218 -0.78 8.00 -2.67
CA MET A 218 0.39 8.13 -3.51
C MET A 218 0.63 6.85 -4.29
N THR A 219 0.90 6.97 -5.58
CA THR A 219 1.30 5.86 -6.44
C THR A 219 2.77 5.53 -6.24
N CYS A 220 3.12 4.31 -6.61
CA CYS A 220 4.49 3.86 -6.70
C CYS A 220 4.76 3.33 -8.11
N ARG A 221 5.95 3.62 -8.61
CA ARG A 221 6.50 2.94 -9.77
C ARG A 221 7.14 1.64 -9.31
N VAL A 222 6.62 0.51 -9.77
CA VAL A 222 7.12 -0.82 -9.42
C VAL A 222 7.79 -1.44 -10.64
N THR A 223 9.06 -1.78 -10.50
CA THR A 223 9.84 -2.46 -11.55
C THR A 223 10.59 -3.65 -10.97
N ARG A 224 11.26 -4.43 -11.82
CA ARG A 224 12.15 -5.51 -11.38
C ARG A 224 13.32 -4.99 -10.52
N GLY A 225 13.72 -3.74 -10.68
CA GLY A 225 14.84 -3.14 -9.95
C GLY A 225 14.47 -2.49 -8.62
N GLY A 226 13.18 -2.34 -8.30
CA GLY A 226 12.77 -1.66 -7.08
C GLY A 226 11.36 -1.08 -7.13
N VAL A 227 11.01 -0.40 -6.03
CA VAL A 227 9.78 0.36 -5.87
C VAL A 227 10.11 1.77 -5.43
N TRP A 228 9.57 2.76 -6.14
CA TRP A 228 9.78 4.17 -5.85
C TRP A 228 8.45 4.89 -5.71
N LEU A 229 8.37 5.79 -4.74
CA LEU A 229 7.26 6.72 -4.60
C LEU A 229 7.21 7.60 -5.85
N ASP A 230 6.01 7.76 -6.38
CA ASP A 230 5.78 8.44 -7.66
C ASP A 230 4.91 9.69 -7.43
N GLY A 231 3.64 9.67 -7.87
CA GLY A 231 2.75 10.82 -7.80
C GLY A 231 1.79 10.78 -6.61
N SER A 232 1.22 11.95 -6.28
CA SER A 232 0.00 12.01 -5.47
C SER A 232 -1.23 11.87 -6.35
N VAL A 233 -2.24 11.16 -5.87
CA VAL A 233 -3.54 11.04 -6.54
C VAL A 233 -4.64 11.62 -5.65
N PRO A 234 -5.72 12.16 -6.24
CA PRO A 234 -6.85 12.68 -5.48
C PRO A 234 -7.49 11.59 -4.62
N VAL A 235 -7.84 11.97 -3.38
CA VAL A 235 -8.58 11.13 -2.43
C VAL A 235 -10.07 11.46 -2.54
N ARG A 236 -10.86 10.51 -3.02
CA ARG A 236 -12.32 10.59 -3.15
C ARG A 236 -12.97 9.99 -1.91
N LEU A 237 -13.70 10.82 -1.16
CA LEU A 237 -14.44 10.40 0.05
C LEU A 237 -15.95 10.60 -0.15
N PRO A 238 -16.59 9.87 -1.07
CA PRO A 238 -18.01 10.04 -1.32
C PRO A 238 -18.82 9.72 -0.05
N ALA A 239 -19.91 10.47 0.15
CA ALA A 239 -20.81 10.31 1.30
C ALA A 239 -21.50 8.93 1.31
N ARG A 240 -21.76 8.35 0.12
CA ARG A 240 -22.28 6.99 -0.12
C ARG A 240 -21.66 6.43 -1.41
N ALA A 241 -21.60 5.09 -1.56
CA ALA A 241 -21.19 4.47 -2.82
C ALA A 241 -22.17 4.88 -3.93
N ARG A 242 -21.68 5.39 -5.06
CA ARG A 242 -22.49 5.42 -6.28
C ARG A 242 -22.69 3.97 -6.73
N PRO A 243 -23.92 3.52 -7.06
CA PRO A 243 -24.09 2.26 -7.76
C PRO A 243 -23.26 2.32 -9.05
N VAL A 244 -22.52 1.25 -9.34
CA VAL A 244 -21.86 1.09 -10.63
C VAL A 244 -22.98 0.84 -11.63
N GLY A 245 -23.39 1.88 -12.36
CA GLY A 245 -24.43 1.78 -13.38
C GLY A 245 -23.88 1.03 -14.59
N ASN A 246 -24.40 -0.17 -14.83
CA ASN A 246 -24.44 -0.72 -16.17
C ASN A 246 -25.44 0.11 -16.98
N SER A 247 -24.95 0.91 -17.92
CA SER A 247 -25.76 1.39 -19.05
C SER A 247 -24.83 1.82 -20.18
N CYS A 248 -24.53 0.89 -21.09
CA CYS A 248 -24.38 1.28 -22.49
C CYS A 248 -25.73 1.83 -22.95
N PRO A 249 -25.82 3.06 -23.48
CA PRO A 249 -26.92 3.41 -24.35
C PRO A 249 -26.72 2.63 -25.66
N VAL A 250 -27.67 1.75 -25.96
CA VAL A 250 -27.86 1.24 -27.32
C VAL A 250 -28.31 2.44 -28.17
N PRO A 251 -27.72 2.70 -29.35
CA PRO A 251 -28.23 3.76 -30.21
C PRO A 251 -29.61 3.33 -30.74
N GLU A 252 -30.64 4.14 -30.47
CA GLU A 252 -31.93 3.99 -31.12
C GLU A 252 -31.77 4.36 -32.60
N SER A 253 -31.97 3.36 -33.47
CA SER A 253 -32.19 3.53 -34.89
C SER A 253 -33.68 3.74 -35.15
N SER A 254 -34.07 4.95 -35.56
CA SER A 254 -35.17 5.26 -36.48
C SER A 254 -35.08 6.73 -36.87
#